data_AF-A0A6I9V268-F1
#
_entry.id   AF-A0A6I9V268-F1
#
_cell.length_a   1.000
_cell.length_b   1.000
_cell.length_c   1.000
_cell.angle_alpha   90.00
_cell.angle_beta   90.00
_cell.angle_gamma   90.00
#
_symmetry.space_group_name_H-M   'P 1'
#
loop_
_entity.id
_entity.type
_entity.pdbx_description
1 polymer ?
#
loop_
_entity_poly.entity_id
_entity_poly.type
_entity_poly.pdbx_seq_one_letter_code
_entity_poly.pdbx_strand_id
1 'polypeptide(L)' 'MSDKAVEKVGRPMKYPYTFSAKIAQFPLKHYIQKQWIWKYYFVAFGLCIPVFYKISKLANSPENKKKWAESQAKEAAEHH' A
#
# COMPACT_ATOMS: atom_id res chain seq x y z
N MET A 1 -40.46 8.37 15.48
CA MET A 1 -39.77 7.33 14.67
C MET A 1 -38.28 7.47 14.92
N SER A 2 -37.59 6.34 15.10
CA SER A 2 -36.12 6.18 15.17
C SER A 2 -35.43 6.24 16.54
N ASP A 3 -35.90 5.45 17.50
CA ASP A 3 -34.98 4.79 18.44
C ASP A 3 -34.61 3.42 17.86
N LYS A 4 -33.59 3.39 17.00
CA LYS A 4 -32.93 2.11 16.65
C LYS A 4 -32.13 1.71 17.89
N ALA A 5 -32.76 0.89 18.74
CA ALA A 5 -32.06 0.13 19.76
C ALA A 5 -30.85 -0.54 19.10
N VAL A 6 -29.65 -0.16 19.53
CA VAL A 6 -28.42 -0.86 19.18
C VAL A 6 -28.56 -2.24 19.80
N GLU A 7 -29.06 -3.19 19.02
CA GLU A 7 -29.15 -4.58 19.40
C GLU A 7 -27.75 -5.01 19.85
N LYS A 8 -27.62 -5.39 21.12
CA LYS A 8 -26.35 -5.87 21.67
C LYS A 8 -26.00 -7.14 20.90
N VAL A 9 -25.07 -7.00 19.96
CA VAL A 9 -24.50 -8.12 19.19
C VAL A 9 -24.21 -9.26 20.16
N GLY A 10 -24.89 -10.40 19.97
CA GLY A 10 -24.74 -11.57 20.83
C GLY A 10 -23.27 -11.96 20.99
N ARG A 11 -22.95 -12.63 22.10
CA ARG A 11 -21.57 -13.00 22.43
C ARG A 11 -20.89 -13.66 21.21
N PRO A 12 -19.71 -13.18 20.76
CA PRO A 12 -19.05 -13.75 19.61
C PRO A 12 -18.78 -15.24 19.83
N MET A 13 -18.97 -16.05 18.77
CA MET A 13 -18.68 -17.49 18.80
C MET A 13 -17.23 -17.74 19.22
N LYS A 14 -16.99 -18.71 20.09
CA LYS A 14 -15.63 -19.05 20.58
C LYS A 14 -14.70 -19.51 19.45
N TYR A 15 -15.23 -20.26 18.49
CA TYR A 15 -14.49 -20.78 17.34
C TYR A 15 -15.26 -20.47 16.05
N PRO A 16 -15.05 -19.30 15.43
CA PRO A 16 -15.69 -18.96 14.17
C PRO A 16 -15.18 -19.88 13.06
N TYR A 17 -16.10 -20.60 12.41
CA TYR A 17 -15.77 -21.53 11.32
C TYR A 17 -15.72 -20.83 9.94
N THR A 18 -16.39 -19.70 9.80
CA THR A 18 -16.36 -18.90 8.58
C THR A 18 -15.27 -17.82 8.65
N PHE A 19 -14.69 -17.50 7.50
CA PHE A 19 -13.63 -16.50 7.40
C PHE A 19 -14.11 -15.09 7.81
N SER A 20 -15.33 -14.73 7.43
CA SER A 20 -15.96 -13.46 7.83
C SER A 20 -16.13 -13.35 9.34
N ALA A 21 -16.55 -14.43 10.02
CA ALA A 21 -16.68 -14.43 11.47
C ALA A 21 -15.31 -14.35 12.17
N LYS A 22 -14.25 -14.94 11.60
CA LYS A 22 -12.87 -14.78 12.09
C LYS A 22 -12.40 -13.33 12.02
N ILE A 23 -12.66 -12.65 10.91
CA ILE A 23 -12.30 -11.23 10.74
C ILE A 23 -13.09 -10.34 11.70
N ALA A 24 -14.40 -10.56 11.83
CA ALA A 24 -15.26 -9.77 12.71
C ALA A 24 -14.83 -9.86 14.18
N GLN A 25 -14.27 -11.01 14.59
CA GLN A 25 -13.75 -11.23 15.94
C GLN A 25 -12.28 -10.81 16.11
N PHE A 26 -11.55 -10.60 15.02
CA PHE A 26 -10.15 -10.21 15.10
C PHE A 26 -10.06 -8.77 15.64
N PRO A 27 -9.17 -8.49 16.63
CA PRO A 27 -9.09 -7.16 17.24
C PRO A 27 -8.30 -6.19 16.34
N LEU A 28 -8.81 -5.93 15.13
CA LEU A 28 -8.21 -5.03 14.13
C LEU A 28 -7.86 -3.66 14.72
N LYS A 29 -8.79 -3.09 15.50
CA LYS A 29 -8.60 -1.78 16.15
C LYS A 29 -7.38 -1.78 17.09
N HIS A 30 -7.17 -2.86 17.85
CA HIS A 30 -6.02 -2.96 18.75
C HIS A 30 -4.72 -2.95 17.97
N TYR A 31 -4.62 -3.77 16.92
CA TYR A 31 -3.41 -3.83 16.10
C TYR A 31 -3.14 -2.51 15.38
N ILE A 32 -4.15 -1.87 14.78
CA ILE A 32 -3.96 -0.59 14.08
C ILE A 32 -3.50 0.52 15.04
N GLN A 33 -4.07 0.60 16.24
CA GLN A 33 -3.77 1.68 17.19
C GLN A 33 -2.48 1.45 18.01
N LYS A 34 -2.15 0.19 18.32
CA LYS A 34 -0.99 -0.14 19.18
C LYS A 34 0.26 -0.50 18.39
N GLN A 35 0.14 -0.90 17.13
CA GLN A 35 1.32 -1.15 16.31
C GLN A 35 2.04 0.15 16.00
N TRP A 36 3.31 0.22 16.39
CA TRP A 36 4.24 1.29 16.03
C TRP A 36 4.43 1.39 14.51
N ILE A 37 4.25 0.29 13.78
CA ILE A 37 4.51 0.19 12.35
C ILE A 37 3.72 1.22 11.55
N TRP A 38 2.44 1.47 11.88
CA TRP A 38 1.63 2.43 11.14
C TRP A 38 2.15 3.85 11.28
N LYS A 39 2.70 4.22 12.45
CA LYS A 39 3.29 5.55 12.67
C LYS A 39 4.51 5.75 11.77
N TYR A 40 5.44 4.79 11.78
CA TYR A 40 6.66 4.91 11.00
C TYR A 40 6.47 4.63 9.52
N TYR A 41 5.48 3.83 9.14
CA TYR A 41 5.18 3.53 7.74
C TYR A 41 4.76 4.79 6.99
N PHE A 42 3.84 5.60 7.54
CA PHE A 42 3.44 6.86 6.91
C PHE A 42 4.56 7.88 6.89
N VAL A 43 5.38 7.95 7.94
CA VAL A 43 6.56 8.83 7.98
C VAL A 43 7.58 8.40 6.92
N ALA A 44 7.92 7.12 6.85
CA ALA A 44 8.84 6.58 5.86
C ALA A 44 8.31 6.77 4.44
N PHE A 45 7.02 6.54 4.21
CA PHE A 45 6.37 6.79 2.92
C PHE A 45 6.48 8.27 2.53
N GLY A 46 6.19 9.18 3.46
CA GLY A 46 6.35 10.63 3.26
C GLY A 46 7.78 11.03 2.90
N LEU A 47 8.78 10.46 3.58
CA LEU A 47 10.20 10.71 3.31
C LEU A 47 10.67 10.10 1.98
N CYS A 48 10.10 8.97 1.58
CA CYS A 48 10.40 8.32 0.31
C CYS A 48 9.89 9.12 -0.89
N ILE A 49 8.71 9.76 -0.80
CA ILE A 49 8.12 10.53 -1.92
C ILE A 49 9.11 11.50 -2.59
N PRO A 50 9.81 12.42 -1.89
CA PRO A 50 10.76 13.33 -2.53
C PRO A 50 11.97 12.61 -3.12
N VAL A 51 12.44 11.53 -2.48
CA VAL A 51 13.55 10.71 -2.99
C VAL A 51 13.17 10.07 -4.33
N PHE A 52 12.03 9.37 -4.38
CA PHE A 52 11.54 8.76 -5.61
C PHE A 52 11.16 9.79 -6.68
N TYR A 53 10.64 10.96 -6.28
CA TYR A 53 10.38 12.04 -7.23
C TYR A 53 11.67 12.54 -7.91
N LYS A 54 12.75 12.72 -7.15
CA LYS A 54 14.05 13.12 -7.70
C LYS A 54 14.62 12.06 -8.63
N ILE A 55 14.57 10.79 -8.22
CA ILE A 55 15.01 9.66 -9.06
C ILE A 55 14.19 9.60 -10.35
N SER A 56 12.87 9.71 -10.25
CA SER A 56 11.97 9.69 -11.41
C SER A 56 12.25 10.86 -12.35
N LYS A 57 12.50 12.06 -11.83
CA LYS A 57 12.87 13.23 -12.64
C LYS A 57 14.20 13.06 -13.36
N LEU A 58 15.21 12.47 -12.70
CA LEU A 58 16.52 12.18 -13.30
C LEU A 58 16.41 11.11 -14.39
N ALA A 59 15.71 10.01 -14.10
CA ALA A 59 15.47 8.93 -15.06
C ALA A 59 14.74 9.43 -16.31
N ASN A 60 13.78 10.36 -16.15
CA ASN A 60 13.01 10.95 -17.24
C ASN A 60 13.64 12.21 -17.87
N SER A 61 14.88 12.56 -17.52
CA SER A 61 15.57 13.68 -18.14
C SER A 61 15.70 13.47 -19.66
N PRO A 62 15.61 14.55 -20.47
CA PRO A 62 15.60 14.45 -21.93
C PRO A 62 16.88 13.80 -22.48
N GLU A 63 18.02 14.01 -21.81
CA GLU A 63 19.30 13.36 -22.15
C GLU A 63 19.26 11.86 -21.92
N ASN A 64 18.70 11.42 -20.79
CA ASN A 64 18.61 10.00 -20.46
C ASN A 64 17.63 9.27 -21.39
N LYS A 65 16.52 9.92 -21.78
CA LYS A 65 15.59 9.41 -22.78
C LYS A 65 16.24 9.25 -24.16
N LYS A 66 17.08 10.20 -24.58
CA LYS A 66 17.83 10.11 -25.85
C LYS A 66 18.83 8.95 -25.83
N LYS A 67 19.63 8.84 -24.76
CA LYS A 67 20.57 7.71 -24.58
C LYS A 67 19.86 6.37 -24.55
N TRP A 68 18.69 6.29 -23.90
CA TRP A 68 17.89 5.07 -23.90
C TRP A 68 17.35 4.75 -25.30
N ALA A 69 16.84 5.73 -26.03
CA ALA A 69 16.39 5.54 -27.41
C ALA A 69 17.53 5.10 -28.35
N GLU A 70 18.73 5.65 -28.19
CA GLU A 70 19.93 5.24 -28.94
C GLU A 70 20.35 3.81 -28.59
N SER A 71 20.33 3.43 -27.30
CA SER A 71 20.59 2.04 -26.87
C SER A 71 19.57 1.07 -27.45
N GLN A 72 18.28 1.41 -27.39
CA GLN A 72 17.21 0.58 -27.95
C GLN A 72 17.30 0.47 -29.48
N ALA A 73 17.68 1.54 -30.18
CA ALA A 73 17.87 1.51 -31.63
C ALA A 73 19.05 0.63 -32.03
N LYS A 74 20.13 0.65 -31.23
CA LYS A 74 21.29 -0.22 -31.41
C LYS A 74 20.95 -1.69 -31.14
N GLU A 75 20.25 -1.98 -30.04
CA GLU A 75 19.78 -3.33 -29.74
C GLU A 75 18.82 -3.86 -30.82
N ALA A 76 17.88 -3.03 -31.30
CA ALA A 76 17.00 -3.40 -32.39
C ALA A 76 17.79 -3.70 -33.67
N ALA A 77 18.81 -2.90 -34.00
CA ALA A 77 19.66 -3.12 -35.17
C ALA A 77 20.59 -4.33 -35.03
N GLU A 78 20.98 -4.74 -33.82
CA GLU A 78 21.78 -5.94 -33.55
C GLU A 78 20.92 -7.22 -33.53
N HIS A 79 19.62 -7.10 -33.27
CA HIS A 79 18.66 -8.22 -33.22
C HIS A 79 17.85 -8.42 -34.52
N HIS A 80 18.10 -7.61 -35.56
CA HIS A 80 17.57 -7.76 -36.92
C HIS A 80 18.65 -8.26 -37.88
#